data_AF-A0A925AHT9-F1
#
_entry.id   AF-A0A925AHT9-F1
#
_cell.length_a   1.000
_cell.length_b   1.000
_cell.length_c   1.000
_cell.angle_alpha   90.00
_cell.angle_beta   90.00
_cell.angle_gamma   90.00
#
_symmetry.space_group_name_H-M   'P 1'
#
loop_
_entity.id
_entity.type
_entity.pdbx_description
1 polymer ?
#
loop_
_entity_poly.entity_id
_entity_poly.type
_entity_poly.pdbx_seq_one_letter_code
_entity_poly.pdbx_strand_id
1 'polypeptide(L)'
;MLLSYENIAHYLLEKGLIDLDSIMRGEFSVRDQSSRNANFAINREYKPAYLVKQVRAQDQEKRETLRIEATCYWLANNDEAYRTLQGFLPRYHEYDYLHHILVLELLPDVQNLHEYYRGAALFPISVAEKLADLLACYHTHVSGVVENQKSFSLFKKRKPWVFTLSENNLSDWLNNPTLGNAEKQSVKLILENKEFMEHLRLISEDWETKSLVHGDVKFPNFLINTDFTLEHEPDIRLIDWELADIGDPLWDVAAVFQNYLTLWVSSEIEQQYRPGQSAIVSLEQVQPSIAAFWQRYAEKTRWDDAAAKQHLEKTLRYTALKLVHTCFESVQAVKDMSLYSAKILQLSLNLLRRPDVAIGELLGIQTNAHTHATTVLS
;
A
#
# COMPACT_ATOMS: atom_id res chain seq x y z
N MET A 1 -10.84 28.43 -7.70
CA MET A 1 -12.08 27.84 -8.25
C MET A 1 -12.34 26.49 -7.58
N LEU A 2 -13.58 26.16 -7.24
CA LEU A 2 -13.99 24.80 -6.85
C LEU A 2 -14.79 24.17 -8.00
N LEU A 3 -14.46 22.94 -8.34
CA LEU A 3 -15.12 22.20 -9.41
C LEU A 3 -16.47 21.67 -8.94
N SER A 4 -17.44 21.70 -9.86
CA SER A 4 -18.77 21.12 -9.76
C SER A 4 -19.14 20.48 -11.10
N TYR A 5 -20.25 19.74 -11.12
CA TYR A 5 -20.84 19.24 -12.37
C TYR A 5 -21.05 20.36 -13.41
N GLU A 6 -21.33 21.58 -12.97
CA GLU A 6 -21.68 22.70 -13.84
C GLU A 6 -20.46 23.35 -14.51
N ASN A 7 -19.31 23.38 -13.83
CA ASN A 7 -18.14 24.13 -14.32
C ASN A 7 -16.96 23.25 -14.78
N ILE A 8 -17.01 21.94 -14.50
CA ILE A 8 -15.90 21.03 -14.86
C ILE A 8 -15.70 20.91 -16.37
N ALA A 9 -16.78 20.95 -17.16
CA ALA A 9 -16.69 20.98 -18.61
C ALA A 9 -15.92 22.21 -19.10
N HIS A 10 -16.23 23.39 -18.56
CA HIS A 10 -15.53 24.63 -18.90
C HIS A 10 -14.04 24.57 -18.54
N TYR A 11 -13.72 24.05 -17.35
CA TYR A 11 -12.33 23.87 -16.93
C TYR A 11 -11.56 22.93 -17.88
N LEU A 12 -12.14 21.78 -18.24
CA LEU A 12 -11.49 20.82 -19.13
C LEU A 12 -11.33 21.35 -20.57
N LEU A 13 -12.29 22.15 -21.06
CA LEU A 13 -12.17 22.88 -22.33
C LEU A 13 -11.02 23.90 -22.29
N GLU A 14 -10.92 24.69 -21.22
CA GLU A 14 -9.84 25.68 -21.04
C GLU A 14 -8.45 25.01 -21.02
N LYS A 15 -8.36 23.81 -20.42
CA LYS A 15 -7.13 23.01 -20.41
C LYS A 15 -6.89 22.23 -21.71
N GLY A 16 -7.80 22.28 -22.68
CA GLY A 16 -7.68 21.55 -23.95
C GLY A 16 -7.74 20.03 -23.80
N LEU A 17 -8.35 19.52 -22.72
CA LEU A 17 -8.46 18.09 -22.43
C LEU A 17 -9.71 17.46 -23.06
N ILE A 18 -10.72 18.28 -23.35
CA ILE A 18 -11.90 17.93 -24.15
C ILE A 18 -12.13 19.02 -25.19
N ASP A 19 -12.94 18.73 -26.20
CA ASP A 19 -13.33 19.70 -27.23
C ASP A 19 -14.84 19.95 -27.22
N LEU A 20 -15.27 21.06 -27.86
CA LEU A 20 -16.68 21.43 -27.90
C LEU A 20 -17.49 20.45 -28.75
N ASP A 21 -16.89 19.88 -29.79
CA ASP A 21 -17.57 18.97 -30.71
C ASP A 21 -17.97 17.67 -29.99
N SER A 22 -17.14 17.14 -29.09
CA SER A 22 -17.43 15.95 -28.29
C SER A 22 -18.61 16.20 -27.34
N ILE A 23 -18.69 17.40 -26.75
CA ILE A 23 -19.83 17.79 -25.90
C ILE A 23 -21.12 17.87 -26.74
N MET A 24 -21.05 18.50 -27.92
CA MET A 24 -22.21 18.65 -28.82
C MET A 24 -22.70 17.30 -29.37
N ARG A 25 -21.82 16.32 -29.53
CA ARG A 25 -22.17 14.93 -29.88
C ARG A 25 -22.75 14.12 -28.72
N GLY A 26 -22.77 14.67 -27.49
CA GLY A 26 -23.21 13.94 -26.29
C GLY A 26 -22.16 12.98 -25.73
N GLU A 27 -20.91 13.07 -26.19
CA GLU A 27 -19.76 12.26 -25.75
C GLU A 27 -19.07 12.89 -24.53
N PHE A 28 -19.87 13.50 -23.64
CA PHE A 28 -19.41 14.08 -22.39
C PHE A 28 -20.29 13.64 -21.23
N SER A 29 -19.67 13.03 -20.22
CA SER A 29 -20.37 12.66 -18.99
C SER A 29 -19.50 12.92 -17.76
N VAL A 30 -20.14 13.33 -16.68
CA VAL A 30 -19.50 13.56 -15.38
C VAL A 30 -20.22 12.70 -14.36
N ARG A 31 -19.48 11.89 -13.61
CA ARG A 31 -19.98 11.22 -12.42
C ARG A 31 -19.20 11.69 -11.21
N ASP A 32 -19.92 12.23 -10.23
CA ASP A 32 -19.35 12.55 -8.94
C ASP A 32 -19.17 11.26 -8.14
N GLN A 33 -17.92 10.98 -7.74
CA GLN A 33 -17.55 9.85 -6.88
C GLN A 33 -17.16 10.32 -5.47
N SER A 34 -17.52 11.55 -5.08
CA SER A 34 -17.12 12.12 -3.81
C SER A 34 -17.86 11.50 -2.63
N SER A 35 -17.10 10.88 -1.71
CA SER A 35 -17.54 10.66 -0.33
C SER A 35 -16.95 11.69 0.63
N ARG A 36 -15.75 12.25 0.34
CA ARG A 36 -15.05 13.28 1.16
C ARG A 36 -14.14 14.26 0.39
N ASN A 37 -13.64 13.88 -0.79
CA ASN A 37 -12.84 14.70 -1.71
C ASN A 37 -13.58 14.77 -3.05
N ALA A 38 -13.49 15.89 -3.78
CA ALA A 38 -14.20 16.06 -5.05
C ALA A 38 -13.47 15.26 -6.14
N ASN A 39 -13.86 14.00 -6.31
CA ASN A 39 -13.35 13.10 -7.34
C ASN A 39 -14.42 12.96 -8.42
N PHE A 40 -14.11 13.38 -9.63
CA PHE A 40 -15.00 13.28 -10.78
C PHE A 40 -14.44 12.27 -11.78
N ALA A 41 -15.27 11.31 -12.16
CA ALA A 41 -15.01 10.44 -13.30
C ALA A 41 -15.64 11.06 -14.55
N ILE A 42 -14.81 11.38 -15.53
CA ILE A 42 -15.19 11.98 -16.80
C ILE A 42 -15.16 10.90 -17.87
N ASN A 43 -16.21 10.84 -18.69
CA ASN A 43 -16.28 10.01 -19.89
C ASN A 43 -15.99 8.52 -19.62
N ARG A 44 -16.72 7.90 -18.69
CA ARG A 44 -16.58 6.45 -18.46
C ARG A 44 -16.86 5.60 -19.70
N GLU A 45 -17.73 6.09 -20.57
CA GLU A 45 -18.22 5.39 -21.77
C GLU A 45 -17.56 5.90 -23.06
N TYR A 46 -16.73 6.94 -22.98
CA TYR A 46 -16.13 7.62 -24.13
C TYR A 46 -14.63 7.81 -23.94
N LYS A 47 -13.91 8.13 -25.01
CA LYS A 47 -12.48 8.51 -24.92
C LYS A 47 -12.29 9.94 -25.43
N PRO A 48 -11.40 10.73 -24.81
CA PRO A 48 -10.59 10.39 -23.63
C PRO A 48 -11.42 10.40 -22.33
N ALA A 49 -10.96 9.60 -21.34
CA ALA A 49 -11.59 9.43 -20.03
C ALA A 49 -10.64 9.92 -18.92
N TYR A 50 -11.18 10.68 -17.96
CA TYR A 50 -10.36 11.35 -16.95
C TYR A 50 -10.85 11.12 -15.53
N LEU A 51 -9.91 10.99 -14.60
CA LEU A 51 -10.14 11.13 -13.18
C LEU A 51 -9.66 12.51 -12.76
N VAL A 52 -10.59 13.35 -12.30
CA VAL A 52 -10.29 14.70 -11.80
C VAL A 52 -10.42 14.70 -10.29
N LYS A 53 -9.31 14.90 -9.58
CA LYS A 53 -9.26 15.00 -8.12
C LYS A 53 -9.09 16.45 -7.71
N GLN A 54 -9.93 16.94 -6.81
CA GLN A 54 -9.76 18.26 -6.19
C GLN A 54 -9.99 18.21 -4.68
N VAL A 55 -9.11 18.88 -3.94
CA VAL A 55 -9.23 19.10 -2.50
C VAL A 55 -9.80 20.50 -2.23
N ARG A 56 -10.72 20.60 -1.26
CA ARG A 56 -11.24 21.90 -0.81
C ARG A 56 -10.14 22.68 -0.09
N ALA A 57 -9.94 23.95 -0.46
CA ALA A 57 -8.78 24.76 -0.08
C ALA A 57 -8.51 24.95 1.42
N GLN A 58 -9.50 24.70 2.30
CA GLN A 58 -9.36 24.93 3.75
C GLN A 58 -8.59 23.81 4.48
N ASP A 59 -8.42 22.64 3.86
CA ASP A 59 -7.71 21.51 4.48
C ASP A 59 -6.23 21.52 4.05
N GLN A 60 -5.32 21.91 4.95
CA GLN A 60 -3.89 21.96 4.66
C GLN A 60 -3.27 20.57 4.47
N GLU A 61 -3.75 19.58 5.21
CA GLU A 61 -3.23 18.22 5.16
C GLU A 61 -3.57 17.57 3.82
N LYS A 62 -4.84 17.62 3.42
CA LYS A 62 -5.27 17.07 2.13
C LYS A 62 -4.64 17.77 0.92
N ARG A 63 -4.38 19.08 1.01
CA ARG A 63 -3.67 19.80 -0.05
C ARG A 63 -2.25 19.27 -0.21
N GLU A 64 -1.60 18.97 0.90
CA GLU A 64 -0.28 18.39 0.89
C GLU A 64 -0.29 16.96 0.31
N THR A 65 -1.23 16.11 0.73
CA THR A 65 -1.28 14.73 0.22
C THR A 65 -1.56 14.71 -1.29
N LEU A 66 -2.48 15.56 -1.78
CA LEU A 66 -2.71 15.71 -3.23
C LEU A 66 -1.49 16.27 -3.97
N ARG A 67 -0.75 17.21 -3.37
CA ARG A 67 0.49 17.74 -3.95
C ARG A 67 1.56 16.66 -4.05
N ILE A 68 1.70 15.80 -3.03
CA ILE A 68 2.63 14.67 -3.05
C ILE A 68 2.25 13.70 -4.17
N GLU A 69 0.97 13.32 -4.26
CA GLU A 69 0.48 12.45 -5.33
C GLU A 69 0.82 13.06 -6.71
N ALA A 70 0.44 14.32 -6.96
CA ALA A 70 0.73 15.01 -8.20
C ALA A 70 2.24 15.11 -8.50
N THR A 71 3.08 15.24 -7.47
CA THR A 71 4.54 15.27 -7.60
C THR A 71 5.06 13.94 -8.12
N CYS A 72 4.56 12.80 -7.65
CA CYS A 72 4.96 11.48 -8.14
C CYS A 72 4.63 11.30 -9.64
N TYR A 73 3.41 11.68 -10.05
CA TYR A 73 3.03 11.67 -11.46
C TYR A 73 3.87 12.63 -12.30
N TRP A 74 4.14 13.84 -11.81
CA TRP A 74 4.96 14.80 -12.51
C TRP A 74 6.40 14.30 -12.67
N LEU A 75 7.02 13.76 -11.60
CA LEU A 75 8.37 13.19 -11.64
C LEU A 75 8.46 12.04 -12.64
N ALA A 76 7.49 11.13 -12.64
CA ALA A 76 7.44 10.04 -13.61
C ALA A 76 7.52 10.54 -15.07
N ASN A 77 6.91 11.69 -15.35
CA ASN A 77 6.81 12.24 -16.71
C ASN A 77 7.92 13.23 -17.08
N ASN A 78 8.62 13.81 -16.10
CA ASN A 78 9.53 14.93 -16.32
C ASN A 78 10.95 14.70 -15.78
N ASP A 79 11.16 13.68 -14.96
CA ASP A 79 12.46 13.34 -14.39
C ASP A 79 12.87 11.92 -14.80
N GLU A 80 14.03 11.81 -15.46
CA GLU A 80 14.55 10.54 -15.95
C GLU A 80 14.76 9.51 -14.85
N ALA A 81 15.11 9.96 -13.64
CA ALA A 81 15.32 9.07 -12.50
C ALA A 81 14.04 8.34 -12.05
N TYR A 82 12.86 8.92 -12.34
CA TYR A 82 11.56 8.37 -11.96
C TYR A 82 10.77 7.85 -13.15
N ARG A 83 11.35 7.85 -14.37
CA ARG A 83 10.65 7.44 -15.60
C ARG A 83 10.07 6.02 -15.52
N THR A 84 10.69 5.13 -14.74
CA THR A 84 10.19 3.76 -14.53
C THR A 84 8.76 3.72 -13.97
N LEU A 85 8.35 4.75 -13.22
CA LEU A 85 6.99 4.86 -12.67
C LEU A 85 5.91 4.89 -13.77
N GLN A 86 6.21 5.47 -14.95
CA GLN A 86 5.25 5.53 -16.07
C GLN A 86 4.75 4.16 -16.52
N GLY A 87 5.53 3.09 -16.27
CA GLY A 87 5.15 1.73 -16.66
C GLY A 87 3.87 1.23 -15.98
N PHE A 88 3.53 1.77 -14.80
CA PHE A 88 2.43 1.29 -13.97
C PHE A 88 1.60 2.40 -13.32
N LEU A 89 1.92 3.67 -13.54
CA LEU A 89 1.02 4.78 -13.19
C LEU A 89 -0.06 4.94 -14.28
N PRO A 90 -1.29 5.39 -13.90
CA PRO A 90 -2.20 6.01 -14.86
C PRO A 90 -1.52 7.17 -15.60
N ARG A 91 -1.94 7.46 -16.84
CA ARG A 91 -1.38 8.60 -17.58
C ARG A 91 -1.67 9.91 -16.84
N TYR A 92 -0.62 10.72 -16.68
CA TYR A 92 -0.70 12.07 -16.13
C TYR A 92 -1.12 13.07 -17.21
N HIS A 93 -2.03 13.98 -16.88
CA HIS A 93 -2.49 15.03 -17.80
C HIS A 93 -2.16 16.44 -17.31
N GLU A 94 -2.55 16.79 -16.08
CA GLU A 94 -2.43 18.17 -15.59
C GLU A 94 -2.41 18.21 -14.05
N TYR A 95 -1.68 19.18 -13.50
CA TYR A 95 -1.79 19.57 -12.10
C TYR A 95 -1.87 21.09 -11.98
N ASP A 96 -3.08 21.60 -11.76
CA ASP A 96 -3.31 23.00 -11.50
C ASP A 96 -2.98 23.31 -10.03
N TYR A 97 -1.77 23.81 -9.80
CA TYR A 97 -1.28 24.11 -8.46
C TYR A 97 -2.09 25.21 -7.76
N LEU A 98 -2.65 26.17 -8.51
CA LEU A 98 -3.41 27.30 -7.95
C LEU A 98 -4.75 26.83 -7.40
N HIS A 99 -5.34 25.84 -8.05
CA HIS A 99 -6.66 25.32 -7.71
C HIS A 99 -6.64 23.95 -7.04
N HIS A 100 -5.45 23.35 -6.88
CA HIS A 100 -5.24 22.01 -6.35
C HIS A 100 -6.09 20.96 -7.07
N ILE A 101 -6.02 20.97 -8.42
CA ILE A 101 -6.73 20.02 -9.27
C ILE A 101 -5.69 19.12 -9.95
N LEU A 102 -5.83 17.82 -9.76
CA LEU A 102 -5.04 16.80 -10.44
C LEU A 102 -5.93 16.08 -11.47
N VAL A 103 -5.48 16.02 -12.72
CA VAL A 103 -6.15 15.30 -13.80
C VAL A 103 -5.28 14.11 -14.23
N LEU A 104 -5.85 12.92 -14.12
CA LEU A 104 -5.25 11.65 -14.51
C LEU A 104 -6.14 10.93 -15.52
N GLU A 105 -5.59 9.92 -16.19
CA GLU A 105 -6.38 8.96 -16.96
C GLU A 105 -7.34 8.19 -16.05
N LEU A 106 -8.58 8.06 -16.50
CA LEU A 106 -9.52 7.11 -15.93
C LEU A 106 -9.36 5.77 -16.62
N LEU A 107 -8.83 4.80 -15.89
CA LEU A 107 -8.64 3.44 -16.41
C LEU A 107 -10.00 2.76 -16.60
N PRO A 108 -10.32 2.29 -17.83
CA PRO A 108 -11.52 1.51 -18.08
C PRO A 108 -11.32 0.05 -17.65
N ASP A 109 -12.42 -0.64 -17.33
CA ASP A 109 -12.45 -2.10 -17.16
C ASP A 109 -11.44 -2.68 -16.16
N VAL A 110 -11.09 -1.91 -15.13
CA VAL A 110 -10.22 -2.34 -14.03
C VAL A 110 -11.01 -2.59 -12.74
N GLN A 111 -10.50 -3.48 -11.90
CA GLN A 111 -10.91 -3.70 -10.52
C GLN A 111 -9.68 -3.65 -9.61
N ASN A 112 -9.86 -3.40 -8.32
CA ASN A 112 -8.74 -3.44 -7.38
C ASN A 112 -8.40 -4.88 -6.96
N LEU A 113 -7.15 -5.13 -6.52
CA LEU A 113 -6.71 -6.49 -6.16
C LEU A 113 -7.47 -7.05 -4.95
N HIS A 114 -8.02 -6.22 -4.07
CA HIS A 114 -8.82 -6.71 -2.95
C HIS A 114 -10.13 -7.32 -3.44
N GLU A 115 -10.81 -6.66 -4.38
CA GLU A 115 -12.00 -7.19 -5.06
C GLU A 115 -11.67 -8.43 -5.89
N TYR A 116 -10.57 -8.40 -6.64
CA TYR A 116 -10.08 -9.54 -7.41
C TYR A 116 -9.90 -10.77 -6.52
N TYR A 117 -9.17 -10.66 -5.40
CA TYR A 117 -8.96 -11.79 -4.49
C TYR A 117 -10.19 -12.18 -3.68
N ARG A 118 -11.12 -11.26 -3.41
CA ARG A 118 -12.38 -11.59 -2.74
C ARG A 118 -13.31 -12.38 -3.66
N GLY A 119 -13.29 -12.09 -4.96
CA GLY A 119 -14.06 -12.78 -5.98
C GLY A 119 -13.39 -14.05 -6.53
N ALA A 120 -12.07 -14.17 -6.43
CA ALA A 120 -11.30 -15.30 -6.93
C ALA A 120 -11.11 -16.39 -5.87
N ALA A 121 -11.13 -17.66 -6.31
CA ALA A 121 -10.74 -18.81 -5.47
C ALA A 121 -9.22 -19.05 -5.45
N LEU A 122 -8.45 -18.20 -6.15
CA LEU A 122 -7.04 -18.41 -6.46
C LEU A 122 -6.22 -17.16 -6.16
N PHE A 123 -4.95 -17.39 -5.80
CA PHE A 123 -3.93 -16.37 -5.64
C PHE A 123 -2.82 -16.66 -6.66
N PRO A 124 -2.88 -16.07 -7.86
CA PRO A 124 -1.90 -16.38 -8.90
C PRO A 124 -0.50 -15.90 -8.52
N ILE A 125 0.48 -16.79 -8.70
CA ILE A 125 1.90 -16.48 -8.51
C ILE A 125 2.33 -15.31 -9.42
N SER A 126 1.85 -15.27 -10.67
CA SER A 126 2.20 -14.23 -11.64
C SER A 126 1.79 -12.82 -11.19
N VAL A 127 0.66 -12.68 -10.48
CA VAL A 127 0.24 -11.40 -9.91
C VAL A 127 1.22 -10.98 -8.81
N ALA A 128 1.62 -11.91 -7.95
CA ALA A 128 2.57 -11.64 -6.87
C ALA A 128 3.97 -11.28 -7.41
N GLU A 129 4.47 -11.98 -8.43
CA GLU A 129 5.72 -11.63 -9.11
C GLU A 129 5.64 -10.26 -9.79
N LYS A 130 4.49 -9.91 -10.38
CA LYS A 130 4.28 -8.59 -10.98
C LYS A 130 4.31 -7.47 -9.95
N LEU A 131 3.71 -7.68 -8.77
CA LEU A 131 3.82 -6.74 -7.64
C LEU A 131 5.27 -6.56 -7.20
N ALA A 132 6.03 -7.65 -7.12
CA ALA A 132 7.45 -7.59 -6.78
C ALA A 132 8.25 -6.79 -7.82
N ASP A 133 8.01 -7.03 -9.11
CA ASP A 133 8.65 -6.29 -10.21
C ASP A 133 8.33 -4.80 -10.16
N LEU A 134 7.07 -4.46 -9.90
CA LEU A 134 6.60 -3.08 -9.78
C LEU A 134 7.29 -2.38 -8.61
N LEU A 135 7.25 -2.95 -7.41
CA LEU A 135 7.88 -2.34 -6.24
C LEU A 135 9.41 -2.25 -6.41
N ALA A 136 10.05 -3.33 -6.86
CA ALA A 136 11.49 -3.36 -7.03
C ALA A 136 12.00 -2.33 -8.05
N CYS A 137 11.23 -1.98 -9.09
CA CYS A 137 11.72 -1.05 -10.11
C CYS A 137 11.97 0.37 -9.57
N TYR A 138 11.20 0.83 -8.59
CA TYR A 138 11.38 2.16 -7.97
C TYR A 138 12.00 2.11 -6.57
N HIS A 139 12.07 0.92 -5.94
CA HIS A 139 12.87 0.66 -4.74
C HIS A 139 14.37 0.56 -5.02
N THR A 140 14.88 1.27 -6.02
CA THR A 140 16.26 1.21 -6.47
C THR A 140 17.01 2.44 -6.03
N HIS A 141 17.53 2.46 -4.80
CA HIS A 141 18.40 3.54 -4.35
C HIS A 141 19.61 3.01 -3.58
N VAL A 142 20.65 2.68 -4.36
CA VAL A 142 22.03 2.62 -3.89
C VAL A 142 22.44 4.06 -3.54
N SER A 143 22.90 4.24 -2.31
CA SER A 143 23.35 5.50 -1.72
C SER A 143 23.96 6.50 -2.72
N GLY A 144 23.48 7.74 -2.73
CA GLY A 144 24.18 8.90 -3.30
C GLY A 144 23.66 9.50 -4.61
N VAL A 145 22.93 8.76 -5.48
CA VAL A 145 22.47 9.34 -6.77
C VAL A 145 21.26 10.24 -6.59
N VAL A 146 20.24 9.80 -5.82
CA VAL A 146 19.01 10.56 -5.61
C VAL A 146 19.08 11.52 -4.43
N GLU A 147 19.92 11.26 -3.43
CA GLU A 147 20.21 12.25 -2.37
C GLU A 147 20.67 13.60 -2.94
N ASN A 148 21.38 13.56 -4.08
CA ASN A 148 21.87 14.74 -4.80
C ASN A 148 20.85 15.33 -5.79
N GLN A 149 19.71 14.69 -6.01
CA GLN A 149 18.66 15.20 -6.89
C GLN A 149 17.77 16.20 -6.16
N LYS A 150 17.32 17.22 -6.89
CA LYS A 150 16.38 18.22 -6.35
C LYS A 150 15.06 17.59 -5.93
N SER A 151 14.61 16.55 -6.62
CA SER A 151 13.40 15.75 -6.30
C SER A 151 13.40 15.22 -4.86
N PHE A 152 14.57 14.84 -4.32
CA PHE A 152 14.73 14.36 -2.95
C PHE A 152 14.38 15.40 -1.88
N SER A 153 14.40 16.68 -2.23
CA SER A 153 13.96 17.78 -1.35
C SER A 153 12.45 18.01 -1.35
N LEU A 154 11.71 17.40 -2.29
CA LEU A 154 10.25 17.53 -2.39
C LEU A 154 9.50 16.70 -1.34
N PHE A 155 10.19 15.72 -0.76
CA PHE A 155 9.69 14.74 0.19
C PHE A 155 10.18 15.04 1.61
N LYS A 156 9.34 14.75 2.62
CA LYS A 156 9.57 15.17 4.02
C LYS A 156 10.44 14.21 4.82
N LYS A 157 10.63 13.00 4.32
CA LYS A 157 11.42 11.91 4.91
C LYS A 157 10.89 11.53 6.28
N ARG A 158 9.56 11.52 6.43
CA ARG A 158 8.89 11.24 7.69
C ARG A 158 8.86 9.74 7.92
N LYS A 159 9.20 9.37 9.14
CA LYS A 159 9.00 8.02 9.62
C LYS A 159 7.51 7.76 9.82
N PRO A 160 6.97 6.58 9.44
CA PRO A 160 5.58 6.24 9.71
C PRO A 160 5.30 6.26 11.21
N TRP A 161 4.09 6.68 11.59
CA TRP A 161 3.74 6.95 12.99
C TRP A 161 3.87 5.71 13.89
N VAL A 162 3.66 4.49 13.37
CA VAL A 162 3.79 3.26 14.16
C VAL A 162 5.21 3.03 14.68
N PHE A 163 6.21 3.63 14.05
CA PHE A 163 7.59 3.59 14.53
C PHE A 163 7.89 4.63 15.63
N THR A 164 6.94 5.49 15.97
CA THR A 164 7.04 6.46 17.07
C THR A 164 6.31 5.96 18.33
N LEU A 165 5.74 4.75 18.28
CA LEU A 165 5.12 4.12 19.44
C LEU A 165 6.20 3.86 20.51
N SER A 166 6.06 4.55 21.63
CA SER A 166 6.92 4.47 22.80
C SER A 166 6.05 4.42 24.05
N GLU A 167 6.63 4.04 25.19
CA GLU A 167 5.91 3.99 26.47
C GLU A 167 5.26 5.35 26.80
N ASN A 168 6.02 6.45 26.60
CA ASN A 168 5.52 7.81 26.82
C ASN A 168 4.37 8.15 25.87
N ASN A 169 4.57 7.93 24.56
CA ASN A 169 3.57 8.30 23.55
C ASN A 169 2.28 7.50 23.69
N LEU A 170 2.37 6.19 24.00
CA LEU A 170 1.20 5.34 24.25
C LEU A 170 0.49 5.72 25.55
N SER A 171 1.24 6.07 26.60
CA SER A 171 0.66 6.56 27.87
C SER A 171 -0.09 7.87 27.66
N ASP A 172 0.49 8.82 26.93
CA ASP A 172 -0.16 10.08 26.57
C ASP A 172 -1.42 9.85 25.73
N TRP A 173 -1.36 8.91 24.78
CA TRP A 173 -2.50 8.53 23.96
C TRP A 173 -3.63 7.93 24.81
N LEU A 174 -3.30 7.03 25.74
CA LEU A 174 -4.26 6.42 26.67
C LEU A 174 -4.96 7.47 27.56
N ASN A 175 -4.21 8.51 27.96
CA ASN A 175 -4.71 9.62 28.76
C ASN A 175 -5.54 10.63 27.97
N ASN A 176 -5.62 10.51 26.64
CA ASN A 176 -6.43 11.40 25.83
C ASN A 176 -7.94 11.15 26.10
N PRO A 177 -8.69 12.15 26.58
CA PRO A 177 -10.11 11.99 26.92
C PRO A 177 -11.00 11.70 25.70
N THR A 178 -10.56 12.07 24.48
CA THR A 178 -11.33 11.82 23.25
C THR A 178 -11.09 10.44 22.64
N LEU A 179 -10.19 9.65 23.22
CA LEU A 179 -9.84 8.34 22.68
C LEU A 179 -10.98 7.32 22.87
N GLY A 180 -11.34 6.62 21.79
CA GLY A 180 -12.37 5.58 21.80
C GLY A 180 -12.00 4.40 22.68
N ASN A 181 -13.00 3.67 23.18
CA ASN A 181 -12.77 2.54 24.08
C ASN A 181 -12.02 1.37 23.39
N ALA A 182 -12.31 1.08 22.13
CA ALA A 182 -11.59 0.07 21.35
C ALA A 182 -10.11 0.44 21.13
N GLU A 183 -9.83 1.72 20.88
CA GLU A 183 -8.45 2.23 20.76
C GLU A 183 -7.72 2.13 22.11
N LYS A 184 -8.37 2.51 23.22
CA LYS A 184 -7.81 2.36 24.58
C LYS A 184 -7.44 0.90 24.89
N GLN A 185 -8.30 -0.05 24.52
CA GLN A 185 -8.02 -1.48 24.68
C GLN A 185 -6.77 -1.90 23.89
N SER A 186 -6.66 -1.46 22.63
CA SER A 186 -5.52 -1.76 21.77
C SER A 186 -4.21 -1.19 22.32
N VAL A 187 -4.22 0.09 22.74
CA VAL A 187 -3.08 0.75 23.38
C VAL A 187 -2.66 0.01 24.64
N LYS A 188 -3.61 -0.35 25.50
CA LYS A 188 -3.35 -1.05 26.77
C LYS A 188 -2.70 -2.42 26.53
N LEU A 189 -3.19 -3.20 25.57
CA LEU A 189 -2.62 -4.51 25.23
C LEU A 189 -1.15 -4.42 24.79
N ILE A 190 -0.79 -3.37 24.05
CA ILE A 190 0.59 -3.13 23.62
C ILE A 190 1.43 -2.67 24.82
N LEU A 191 0.97 -1.65 25.55
CA LEU A 191 1.70 -1.00 26.63
C LEU A 191 1.99 -1.95 27.81
N GLU A 192 1.03 -2.80 28.19
CA GLU A 192 1.20 -3.76 29.29
C GLU A 192 2.07 -4.96 28.92
N ASN A 193 2.34 -5.16 27.62
CA ASN A 193 3.19 -6.24 27.13
C ASN A 193 4.64 -5.75 26.95
N LYS A 194 5.48 -6.01 27.97
CA LYS A 194 6.90 -5.62 27.98
C LYS A 194 7.70 -6.18 26.80
N GLU A 195 7.41 -7.40 26.36
CA GLU A 195 8.09 -8.02 25.21
C GLU A 195 7.74 -7.27 23.92
N PHE A 196 6.46 -6.93 23.73
CA PHE A 196 6.02 -6.13 22.59
C PHE A 196 6.72 -4.76 22.58
N MET A 197 6.72 -4.05 23.72
CA MET A 197 7.34 -2.73 23.84
C MET A 197 8.85 -2.76 23.52
N GLU A 198 9.57 -3.79 23.95
CA GLU A 198 11.00 -3.94 23.62
C GLU A 198 11.21 -4.17 22.12
N HIS A 199 10.38 -5.01 21.49
CA HIS A 199 10.45 -5.18 20.04
C HIS A 199 10.13 -3.88 19.28
N LEU A 200 9.12 -3.11 19.68
CA LEU A 200 8.80 -1.82 19.05
C LEU A 200 9.99 -0.85 19.12
N ARG A 201 10.65 -0.80 20.28
CA ARG A 201 11.84 0.04 20.49
C ARG A 201 12.96 -0.34 19.51
N LEU A 202 13.31 -1.63 19.42
CA LEU A 202 14.37 -2.11 18.53
C LEU A 202 14.08 -1.83 17.05
N ILE A 203 12.85 -2.10 16.59
CA ILE A 203 12.48 -1.90 15.18
C ILE A 203 12.48 -0.43 14.80
N SER A 204 12.20 0.45 15.77
CA SER A 204 12.26 1.89 15.55
C SER A 204 13.66 2.34 15.10
N GLU A 205 14.72 1.73 15.61
CA GLU A 205 16.10 2.11 15.27
C GLU A 205 16.51 1.63 13.87
N ASP A 206 15.80 0.64 13.31
CA ASP A 206 16.11 0.02 12.00
C ASP A 206 15.65 0.84 10.78
N TRP A 207 14.89 1.93 10.94
CA TRP A 207 14.33 2.71 9.81
C TRP A 207 15.40 3.48 9.05
N GLU A 208 15.41 3.35 7.72
CA GLU A 208 16.38 4.01 6.85
C GLU A 208 15.69 4.83 5.76
N THR A 209 16.09 6.09 5.55
CA THR A 209 15.52 6.95 4.49
C THR A 209 16.31 6.80 3.19
N LYS A 210 16.12 5.68 2.49
CA LYS A 210 16.96 5.31 1.34
C LYS A 210 16.29 5.44 -0.01
N SER A 211 14.99 5.16 -0.11
CA SER A 211 14.29 5.09 -1.40
C SER A 211 12.99 5.87 -1.38
N LEU A 212 12.51 6.27 -2.57
CA LEU A 212 11.08 6.55 -2.73
C LEU A 212 10.29 5.31 -2.30
N VAL A 213 9.30 5.53 -1.45
CA VAL A 213 8.28 4.56 -1.06
C VAL A 213 6.91 5.14 -1.38
N HIS A 214 5.97 4.28 -1.73
CA HIS A 214 4.56 4.63 -1.87
C HIS A 214 3.96 4.97 -0.50
N GLY A 215 4.39 4.29 0.56
CA GLY A 215 3.97 4.56 1.94
C GLY A 215 2.63 3.90 2.32
N ASP A 216 1.69 3.85 1.36
CA ASP A 216 0.35 3.26 1.49
C ASP A 216 0.09 2.07 0.56
N VAL A 217 1.04 1.15 0.44
CA VAL A 217 0.84 -0.07 -0.35
C VAL A 217 -0.29 -0.91 0.28
N LYS A 218 -1.36 -1.12 -0.48
CA LYS A 218 -2.51 -1.97 -0.12
C LYS A 218 -3.19 -2.51 -1.38
N PHE A 219 -3.82 -3.69 -1.30
CA PHE A 219 -4.49 -4.30 -2.47
C PHE A 219 -5.55 -3.40 -3.13
N PRO A 220 -6.32 -2.57 -2.40
CA PRO A 220 -7.19 -1.56 -3.03
C PRO A 220 -6.47 -0.56 -3.94
N ASN A 221 -5.18 -0.31 -3.74
CA ASN A 221 -4.38 0.64 -4.53
C ASN A 221 -3.72 0.00 -5.75
N PHE A 222 -3.77 -1.33 -5.89
CA PHE A 222 -3.37 -2.03 -7.10
C PHE A 222 -4.59 -2.33 -7.95
N LEU A 223 -4.60 -1.83 -9.18
CA LEU A 223 -5.67 -2.06 -10.16
C LEU A 223 -5.21 -3.08 -11.19
N ILE A 224 -6.07 -4.04 -11.51
CA ILE A 224 -5.87 -5.05 -12.54
C ILE A 224 -7.06 -5.05 -13.50
N ASN A 225 -6.83 -5.40 -14.76
CA ASN A 225 -7.92 -5.53 -15.73
C ASN A 225 -8.93 -6.60 -15.29
N THR A 226 -10.22 -6.32 -15.48
CA THR A 226 -11.32 -7.21 -15.07
C THR A 226 -11.38 -8.49 -15.90
N ASP A 227 -10.82 -8.48 -17.11
CA ASP A 227 -10.72 -9.62 -18.03
C ASP A 227 -9.42 -10.42 -17.87
N PHE A 228 -8.59 -10.12 -16.87
CA PHE A 228 -7.32 -10.83 -16.63
C PHE A 228 -7.51 -12.34 -16.53
N THR A 229 -6.71 -13.08 -17.31
CA THR A 229 -6.59 -14.54 -17.27
C THR A 229 -5.14 -14.95 -17.05
N LEU A 230 -4.92 -16.19 -16.60
CA LEU A 230 -3.59 -16.75 -16.37
C LEU A 230 -2.76 -16.96 -17.66
N GLU A 231 -3.34 -16.73 -18.83
CA GLU A 231 -2.66 -16.88 -20.14
C GLU A 231 -1.80 -15.67 -20.50
N HIS A 232 -1.98 -14.55 -19.79
CA HIS A 232 -1.29 -13.30 -20.05
C HIS A 232 -0.55 -12.77 -18.83
N GLU A 233 0.46 -11.94 -19.06
CA GLU A 233 1.12 -11.23 -17.96
C GLU A 233 0.12 -10.23 -17.34
N PRO A 234 0.02 -10.14 -16.00
CA PRO A 234 -0.85 -9.17 -15.37
C PRO A 234 -0.44 -7.73 -15.72
N ASP A 235 -1.39 -6.93 -16.24
CA ASP A 235 -1.23 -5.46 -16.30
C ASP A 235 -1.77 -4.87 -15.00
N ILE A 236 -0.85 -4.34 -14.17
CA ILE A 236 -1.18 -3.81 -12.84
C ILE A 236 -0.78 -2.35 -12.79
N ARG A 237 -1.72 -1.51 -12.34
CA ARG A 237 -1.50 -0.09 -12.05
C ARG A 237 -1.47 0.15 -10.55
N LEU A 238 -0.54 0.98 -10.08
CA LEU A 238 -0.47 1.41 -8.67
C LEU A 238 -0.91 2.87 -8.56
N ILE A 239 -1.97 3.12 -7.79
CA ILE A 239 -2.58 4.44 -7.60
C ILE A 239 -2.44 4.91 -6.15
N ASP A 240 -2.85 6.15 -5.87
CA ASP A 240 -2.96 6.72 -4.53
C ASP A 240 -1.60 7.00 -3.83
N TRP A 241 -0.73 7.72 -4.55
CA TRP A 241 0.63 8.10 -4.11
C TRP A 241 0.65 9.22 -3.07
N GLU A 242 -0.45 9.46 -2.36
CA GLU A 242 -0.62 10.64 -1.52
C GLU A 242 0.25 10.62 -0.24
N LEU A 243 0.71 9.43 0.16
CA LEU A 243 1.63 9.19 1.28
C LEU A 243 3.06 8.90 0.83
N ALA A 244 3.39 9.13 -0.44
CA ALA A 244 4.72 8.86 -0.95
C ALA A 244 5.77 9.74 -0.26
N ASP A 245 6.88 9.13 0.11
CA ASP A 245 7.98 9.81 0.81
C ASP A 245 9.31 9.10 0.54
N ILE A 246 10.41 9.63 1.06
CA ILE A 246 11.68 8.91 1.13
C ILE A 246 11.73 8.13 2.43
N GLY A 247 11.85 6.82 2.32
CA GLY A 247 11.81 5.89 3.44
C GLY A 247 12.54 4.58 3.15
N ASP A 248 12.22 3.58 3.96
CA ASP A 248 12.77 2.25 3.81
C ASP A 248 11.91 1.45 2.81
N PRO A 249 12.46 0.96 1.70
CA PRO A 249 11.68 0.23 0.69
C PRO A 249 11.01 -1.04 1.25
N LEU A 250 11.57 -1.64 2.31
CA LEU A 250 10.96 -2.80 2.95
C LEU A 250 9.63 -2.48 3.63
N TRP A 251 9.30 -1.20 3.85
CA TRP A 251 8.00 -0.78 4.38
C TRP A 251 6.84 -1.11 3.44
N ASP A 252 7.05 -0.90 2.14
CA ASP A 252 6.09 -1.21 1.09
C ASP A 252 6.01 -2.73 0.87
N VAL A 253 7.15 -3.43 0.90
CA VAL A 253 7.24 -4.90 0.83
C VAL A 253 6.49 -5.55 2.00
N ALA A 254 6.69 -5.05 3.21
CA ALA A 254 5.99 -5.50 4.41
C ALA A 254 4.48 -5.28 4.33
N ALA A 255 4.04 -4.23 3.64
CA ALA A 255 2.62 -4.00 3.39
C ALA A 255 2.04 -5.12 2.51
N VAL A 256 2.75 -5.60 1.49
CA VAL A 256 2.28 -6.73 0.67
C VAL A 256 2.07 -7.99 1.51
N PHE A 257 3.01 -8.32 2.39
CA PHE A 257 2.85 -9.44 3.33
C PHE A 257 1.66 -9.23 4.26
N GLN A 258 1.53 -8.03 4.84
CA GLN A 258 0.41 -7.69 5.69
C GLN A 258 -0.93 -7.85 4.95
N ASN A 259 -1.02 -7.45 3.68
CA ASN A 259 -2.26 -7.56 2.90
C ASN A 259 -2.71 -9.02 2.75
N TYR A 260 -1.83 -9.94 2.36
CA TYR A 260 -2.15 -11.38 2.30
C TYR A 260 -2.55 -11.96 3.66
N LEU A 261 -1.80 -11.64 4.72
CA LEU A 261 -2.11 -12.11 6.06
C LEU A 261 -3.47 -11.59 6.56
N THR A 262 -3.81 -10.33 6.24
CA THR A 262 -5.12 -9.78 6.60
C THR A 262 -6.27 -10.39 5.82
N LEU A 263 -6.06 -10.83 4.57
CA LEU A 263 -7.09 -11.59 3.84
C LEU A 263 -7.39 -12.92 4.55
N TRP A 264 -6.34 -13.65 4.93
CA TRP A 264 -6.48 -14.90 5.69
C TRP A 264 -7.19 -14.70 7.03
N VAL A 265 -6.73 -13.76 7.86
CA VAL A 265 -7.35 -13.49 9.17
C VAL A 265 -8.79 -13.02 9.02
N SER A 266 -9.08 -12.16 8.04
CA SER A 266 -10.45 -11.69 7.78
C SER A 266 -11.36 -12.86 7.39
N SER A 267 -10.90 -13.73 6.48
CA SER A 267 -11.64 -14.91 6.06
C SER A 267 -11.92 -15.85 7.23
N GLU A 268 -10.93 -16.16 8.07
CA GLU A 268 -11.10 -17.04 9.23
C GLU A 268 -12.20 -16.53 10.18
N ILE A 269 -12.21 -15.20 10.44
CA ILE A 269 -13.24 -14.55 11.25
C ILE A 269 -14.59 -14.56 10.57
N GLU A 270 -14.67 -14.24 9.27
CA GLU A 270 -15.91 -14.29 8.50
C GLU A 270 -16.52 -15.69 8.54
N GLN A 271 -15.74 -16.76 8.36
CA GLN A 271 -16.24 -18.13 8.42
C GLN A 271 -16.72 -18.53 9.82
N GLN A 272 -16.12 -18.00 10.89
CA GLN A 272 -16.57 -18.26 12.26
C GLN A 272 -17.96 -17.67 12.54
N TYR A 273 -18.28 -16.48 12.01
CA TYR A 273 -19.55 -15.80 12.26
C TYR A 273 -20.61 -16.03 11.17
N ARG A 274 -20.18 -16.27 9.93
CA ARG A 274 -21.01 -16.34 8.72
C ARG A 274 -20.51 -17.45 7.78
N PRO A 275 -20.53 -18.72 8.24
CA PRO A 275 -20.00 -19.84 7.47
C PRO A 275 -20.69 -19.95 6.10
N GLY A 276 -19.90 -20.10 5.04
CA GLY A 276 -20.39 -20.31 3.67
C GLY A 276 -20.91 -19.08 2.92
N GLN A 277 -20.78 -17.86 3.49
CA GLN A 277 -21.19 -16.62 2.80
C GLN A 277 -20.11 -16.02 1.90
N SER A 278 -18.84 -16.37 2.13
CA SER A 278 -17.67 -15.91 1.38
C SER A 278 -16.79 -17.11 1.01
N ALA A 279 -15.95 -16.94 -0.02
CA ALA A 279 -14.87 -17.88 -0.28
C ALA A 279 -13.93 -17.98 0.93
N ILE A 280 -13.42 -19.18 1.20
CA ILE A 280 -12.46 -19.41 2.27
C ILE A 280 -11.07 -19.10 1.73
N VAL A 281 -10.37 -18.20 2.42
CA VAL A 281 -8.94 -17.95 2.25
C VAL A 281 -8.20 -18.60 3.41
N SER A 282 -7.42 -19.63 3.12
CA SER A 282 -6.49 -20.27 4.05
C SER A 282 -5.08 -19.72 3.88
N LEU A 283 -4.23 -19.98 4.87
CA LEU A 283 -2.83 -19.56 4.83
C LEU A 283 -2.07 -20.28 3.70
N GLU A 284 -2.33 -21.57 3.50
CA GLU A 284 -1.73 -22.40 2.47
C GLU A 284 -2.06 -21.91 1.05
N GLN A 285 -3.20 -21.23 0.87
CA GLN A 285 -3.57 -20.65 -0.42
C GLN A 285 -2.78 -19.39 -0.76
N VAL A 286 -2.40 -18.58 0.24
CA VAL A 286 -1.68 -17.31 0.01
C VAL A 286 -0.16 -17.47 0.06
N GLN A 287 0.35 -18.47 0.77
CA GLN A 287 1.78 -18.74 0.94
C GLN A 287 2.58 -18.81 -0.37
N PRO A 288 2.14 -19.53 -1.42
CA PRO A 288 2.90 -19.57 -2.68
C PRO A 288 3.10 -18.19 -3.31
N SER A 289 2.09 -17.33 -3.25
CA SER A 289 2.17 -15.95 -3.76
C SER A 289 3.09 -15.08 -2.90
N ILE A 290 3.03 -15.20 -1.57
CA ILE A 290 3.94 -14.49 -0.67
C ILE A 290 5.39 -14.90 -0.97
N ALA A 291 5.65 -16.20 -1.09
CA ALA A 291 6.99 -16.72 -1.34
C ALA A 291 7.53 -16.29 -2.71
N ALA A 292 6.71 -16.38 -3.76
CA ALA A 292 7.09 -15.94 -5.10
C ALA A 292 7.34 -14.43 -5.17
N PHE A 293 6.50 -13.61 -4.52
CA PHE A 293 6.74 -12.17 -4.42
C PHE A 293 8.09 -11.88 -3.77
N TRP A 294 8.40 -12.53 -2.63
CA TRP A 294 9.68 -12.29 -1.95
C TRP A 294 10.88 -12.72 -2.79
N GLN A 295 10.84 -13.93 -3.35
CA GLN A 295 11.90 -14.45 -4.21
C GLN A 295 12.15 -13.50 -5.38
N ARG A 296 11.10 -13.10 -6.08
CA ARG A 296 11.19 -12.18 -7.20
C ARG A 296 11.72 -10.80 -6.79
N TYR A 297 11.27 -10.28 -5.66
CA TYR A 297 11.73 -8.98 -5.16
C TYR A 297 13.22 -9.02 -4.82
N ALA A 298 13.69 -10.05 -4.10
CA ALA A 298 15.10 -10.25 -3.76
C ALA A 298 15.98 -10.45 -5.02
N GLU A 299 15.49 -11.16 -6.03
CA GLU A 299 16.18 -11.29 -7.32
C GLU A 299 16.36 -9.94 -8.02
N LYS A 300 15.32 -9.10 -8.02
CA LYS A 300 15.36 -7.78 -8.67
C LYS A 300 16.26 -6.79 -7.95
N THR A 301 16.34 -6.85 -6.62
CA THR A 301 17.27 -6.04 -5.83
C THR A 301 18.72 -6.54 -5.91
N ARG A 302 18.94 -7.76 -6.43
CA ARG A 302 20.25 -8.41 -6.59
C ARG A 302 20.99 -8.58 -5.26
N TRP A 303 20.27 -8.85 -4.19
CA TRP A 303 20.89 -9.22 -2.92
C TRP A 303 21.52 -10.61 -3.02
N ASP A 304 22.64 -10.81 -2.33
CA ASP A 304 23.11 -12.16 -2.04
C ASP A 304 22.21 -12.83 -0.99
N ASP A 305 22.38 -14.14 -0.79
CA ASP A 305 21.53 -14.93 0.11
C ASP A 305 21.56 -14.42 1.56
N ALA A 306 22.71 -13.92 2.02
CA ALA A 306 22.87 -13.42 3.39
C ALA A 306 22.13 -12.10 3.58
N ALA A 307 22.30 -11.15 2.65
CA ALA A 307 21.59 -9.88 2.64
C ALA A 307 20.09 -10.09 2.45
N ALA A 308 19.67 -10.98 1.55
CA ALA A 308 18.27 -11.33 1.36
C ALA A 308 17.66 -11.86 2.66
N LYS A 309 18.34 -12.79 3.36
CA LYS A 309 17.86 -13.28 4.66
C LYS A 309 17.70 -12.15 5.69
N GLN A 310 18.70 -11.28 5.83
CA GLN A 310 18.62 -10.15 6.78
C GLN A 310 17.48 -9.18 6.43
N HIS A 311 17.31 -8.87 5.14
CA HIS A 311 16.22 -8.02 4.68
C HIS A 311 14.85 -8.69 4.84
N LEU A 312 14.73 -10.00 4.72
CA LEU A 312 13.49 -10.73 4.99
C LEU A 312 13.10 -10.63 6.46
N GLU A 313 14.04 -10.86 7.38
CA GLU A 313 13.81 -10.71 8.82
C GLU A 313 13.38 -9.27 9.17
N LYS A 314 14.04 -8.26 8.58
CA LYS A 314 13.66 -6.85 8.74
C LYS A 314 12.26 -6.57 8.18
N THR A 315 11.93 -7.09 7.00
CA THR A 315 10.60 -6.98 6.38
C THR A 315 9.53 -7.59 7.26
N LEU A 316 9.81 -8.72 7.91
CA LEU A 316 8.86 -9.36 8.82
C LEU A 316 8.58 -8.51 10.06
N ARG A 317 9.61 -7.87 10.62
CA ARG A 317 9.44 -6.89 11.71
C ARG A 317 8.58 -5.70 11.27
N TYR A 318 8.77 -5.21 10.05
CA TYR A 318 7.91 -4.15 9.50
C TYR A 318 6.49 -4.65 9.21
N THR A 319 6.33 -5.92 8.84
CA THR A 319 5.01 -6.54 8.63
C THR A 319 4.23 -6.56 9.93
N ALA A 320 4.89 -6.85 11.06
CA ALA A 320 4.30 -6.74 12.38
C ALA A 320 3.84 -5.29 12.68
N LEU A 321 4.66 -4.28 12.40
CA LEU A 321 4.25 -2.87 12.55
C LEU A 321 3.09 -2.48 11.62
N LYS A 322 3.05 -3.00 10.40
CA LYS A 322 1.90 -2.83 9.48
C LYS A 322 0.63 -3.46 10.05
N LEU A 323 0.72 -4.63 10.70
CA LEU A 323 -0.41 -5.25 11.39
C LEU A 323 -0.88 -4.40 12.59
N VAL A 324 0.04 -3.78 13.35
CA VAL A 324 -0.33 -2.78 14.36
C VAL A 324 -1.09 -1.63 13.71
N HIS A 325 -0.60 -1.10 12.58
CA HIS A 325 -1.29 -0.06 11.82
C HIS A 325 -2.72 -0.46 11.46
N THR A 326 -2.91 -1.65 10.87
CA THR A 326 -4.22 -2.21 10.51
C THR A 326 -5.13 -2.36 11.72
N CYS A 327 -4.60 -2.77 12.88
CA CYS A 327 -5.39 -2.84 14.10
C CYS A 327 -5.97 -1.46 14.46
N PHE A 328 -5.13 -0.44 14.49
CA PHE A 328 -5.56 0.93 14.83
C PHE A 328 -6.58 1.50 13.83
N GLU A 329 -6.42 1.23 12.53
CA GLU A 329 -7.43 1.59 11.52
C GLU A 329 -8.77 0.87 11.77
N SER A 330 -8.73 -0.41 12.15
CA SER A 330 -9.94 -1.23 12.34
C SER A 330 -10.73 -0.92 13.63
N VAL A 331 -10.09 -0.32 14.64
CA VAL A 331 -10.74 0.08 15.90
C VAL A 331 -11.21 1.53 15.88
N GLN A 332 -10.84 2.30 14.85
CA GLN A 332 -11.26 3.69 14.71
C GLN A 332 -12.79 3.78 14.61
N ALA A 333 -13.39 4.63 15.45
CA ALA A 333 -14.84 4.84 15.51
C ALA A 333 -15.69 3.59 15.86
N VAL A 334 -15.07 2.50 16.33
CA VAL A 334 -15.78 1.33 16.87
C VAL A 334 -15.80 1.39 18.40
N LYS A 335 -16.91 0.95 19.00
CA LYS A 335 -17.09 1.00 20.46
C LYS A 335 -16.14 0.07 21.21
N ASP A 336 -16.00 -1.17 20.73
CA ASP A 336 -15.23 -2.21 21.41
C ASP A 336 -14.30 -2.90 20.41
N MET A 337 -13.13 -3.33 20.89
CA MET A 337 -12.15 -4.03 20.07
C MET A 337 -12.74 -5.35 19.55
N SER A 338 -12.67 -5.56 18.24
CA SER A 338 -13.18 -6.77 17.60
C SER A 338 -12.22 -7.95 17.75
N LEU A 339 -12.74 -9.17 17.59
CA LEU A 339 -11.91 -10.38 17.52
C LEU A 339 -10.86 -10.30 16.40
N TYR A 340 -11.22 -9.67 15.27
CA TYR A 340 -10.29 -9.39 14.18
C TYR A 340 -9.10 -8.54 14.67
N SER A 341 -9.37 -7.40 15.30
CA SER A 341 -8.33 -6.49 15.81
C SER A 341 -7.40 -7.21 16.80
N ALA A 342 -7.98 -8.02 17.70
CA ALA A 342 -7.22 -8.78 18.69
C ALA A 342 -6.31 -9.85 18.05
N LYS A 343 -6.83 -10.59 17.06
CA LYS A 343 -6.03 -11.56 16.29
C LYS A 343 -4.90 -10.87 15.52
N ILE A 344 -5.15 -9.71 14.93
CA ILE A 344 -4.13 -8.93 14.21
C ILE A 344 -2.99 -8.49 15.14
N LEU A 345 -3.28 -7.97 16.35
CA LEU A 345 -2.22 -7.66 17.32
C LEU A 345 -1.47 -8.89 17.80
N GLN A 346 -2.17 -10.00 18.05
CA GLN A 346 -1.51 -11.24 18.46
C GLN A 346 -0.60 -11.79 17.35
N LEU A 347 -1.05 -11.73 16.09
CA LEU A 347 -0.24 -12.10 14.93
C LEU A 347 1.00 -11.21 14.83
N SER A 348 0.85 -9.89 14.98
CA SER A 348 1.97 -8.96 15.05
C SER A 348 3.00 -9.39 16.11
N LEU A 349 2.57 -9.64 17.34
CA LEU A 349 3.49 -10.07 18.41
C LEU A 349 4.18 -11.39 18.07
N ASN A 350 3.47 -12.36 17.47
CA ASN A 350 4.05 -13.64 17.07
C ASN A 350 5.16 -13.47 16.01
N LEU A 351 4.95 -12.58 15.04
CA LEU A 351 5.97 -12.23 14.03
C LEU A 351 7.24 -11.66 14.67
N LEU A 352 7.08 -10.82 15.71
CA LEU A 352 8.20 -10.18 16.41
C LEU A 352 8.98 -11.17 17.27
N ARG A 353 8.27 -12.07 17.95
CA ARG A 353 8.86 -13.01 18.91
C ARG A 353 9.65 -14.14 18.24
N ARG A 354 9.18 -14.64 17.09
CA ARG A 354 9.81 -15.77 16.38
C ARG A 354 9.86 -15.53 14.86
N PRO A 355 10.66 -14.55 14.40
CA PRO A 355 10.71 -14.21 12.98
C PRO A 355 11.12 -15.38 12.10
N ASP A 356 12.15 -16.15 12.49
CA ASP A 356 12.64 -17.32 11.73
C ASP A 356 11.56 -18.35 11.43
N VAL A 357 10.68 -18.57 12.41
CA VAL A 357 9.62 -19.58 12.32
C VAL A 357 8.46 -19.03 11.49
N ALA A 358 8.09 -17.77 11.73
CA ALA A 358 7.04 -17.11 10.96
C ALA A 358 7.37 -17.03 9.46
N ILE A 359 8.64 -16.90 9.07
CA ILE A 359 9.06 -16.95 7.66
C ILE A 359 8.62 -18.27 7.00
N GLY A 360 8.86 -19.42 7.66
CA GLY A 360 8.46 -20.72 7.14
C GLY A 360 6.97 -20.99 7.29
N GLU A 361 6.43 -20.84 8.50
CA GLU A 361 5.07 -21.26 8.84
C GLU A 361 3.99 -20.28 8.37
N LEU A 362 4.27 -18.98 8.27
CA LEU A 362 3.29 -17.97 7.86
C LEU A 362 3.50 -17.48 6.43
N LEU A 363 4.75 -17.21 6.04
CA LEU A 363 5.04 -16.72 4.70
C LEU A 363 5.27 -17.84 3.67
N GLY A 364 5.47 -19.09 4.10
CA GLY A 364 5.76 -20.20 3.20
C GLY A 364 7.12 -20.09 2.51
N ILE A 365 8.02 -19.24 3.02
CA ILE A 365 9.34 -19.02 2.44
C ILE A 365 10.31 -20.01 3.08
N GLN A 366 10.88 -20.91 2.27
CA GLN A 366 11.94 -21.79 2.74
C GLN A 366 13.26 -21.01 2.77
N THR A 367 13.76 -20.74 3.96
CA THR A 367 15.15 -20.32 4.13
C THR A 367 16.01 -21.58 4.04
N ASN A 368 16.89 -21.66 3.04
CA ASN A 368 17.83 -22.77 2.94
C ASN A 368 18.77 -22.75 4.14
N ALA A 369 18.40 -23.43 5.22
CA ALA A 369 19.27 -23.74 6.35
C ALA A 369 19.22 -25.24 6.60
N HIS A 370 20.38 -25.89 6.42
CA HIS A 370 20.71 -27.30 6.70
C HIS A 370 20.52 -28.33 5.56
N THR A 371 21.44 -28.32 4.59
CA THR A 371 22.07 -29.59 4.18
C THR A 371 23.00 -30.01 5.32
N HIS A 372 22.45 -30.68 6.34
CA HIS A 372 23.30 -31.49 7.21
C HIS A 372 23.87 -32.62 6.36
N ALA A 373 25.19 -32.63 6.23
CA ALA A 373 25.95 -33.79 5.85
C ALA A 373 25.64 -34.91 6.85
N THR A 374 24.68 -35.76 6.50
CA THR A 374 24.62 -37.12 7.06
C THR A 374 25.70 -37.91 6.34
N THR A 375 26.94 -37.78 6.82
CA THR A 375 27.98 -38.76 6.54
C THR A 375 27.48 -40.09 7.10
N VAL A 376 26.95 -40.92 6.22
CA VAL A 376 26.64 -42.31 6.51
C VAL A 376 27.97 -42.99 6.80
N LEU A 377 28.21 -43.28 8.08
CA LEU A 377 29.08 -44.38 8.47
C LEU A 377 28.29 -45.68 8.24
N SER A 378 28.63 -46.37 7.17
CA SER A 378 28.59 -47.83 7.05
C SER A 378 29.59 -48.27 5.99
#